data_AF-A0A0P6WE85-F1
#
_entry.id   AF-A0A0P6WE85-F1
#
_cell.length_a   1.000
_cell.length_b   1.000
_cell.length_c   1.000
_cell.angle_alpha   90.00
_cell.angle_beta   90.00
_cell.angle_gamma   90.00
#
_symmetry.space_group_name_H-M   'P 1'
#
loop_
_entity.id
_entity.type
_entity.pdbx_description
1 polymer ?
#
loop_
_entity_poly.entity_id
_entity_poly.type
_entity_poly.pdbx_seq_one_letter_code
_entity_poly.pdbx_strand_id
1 'polypeptide(L)'
;MPITKPAIAEPEAPLPGENPVSAGIGHNQPPPEEQVKIDFREGMIEKHPQFEQRIADLRAGADRAVVDTAEKAALAGDLVKQIRAMEGAVNDTHKTVKQPYLDAGRVADAEKNRLLADLTEAKNIITAKQTEFLRVEEAKREAARRAEEARARAEAEAAAEAERQRAAAEGQGDVEAMEAVEVVAAPVVIPKAPEPIRSADTGVIVSGRKEWQSQVNDYTLAVIEVLDDEGVRQAVEKAVARRVKAGVRQIAGVHIWQATKAVTR
;
A
#
# COMPACT_ATOMS: atom_id res chain seq x y z
N MET A 1 -34.63 -25.28 -21.66
CA MET A 1 -34.25 -24.94 -23.05
C MET A 1 -32.76 -24.69 -23.09
N PRO A 2 -31.98 -25.42 -23.92
CA PRO A 2 -30.53 -25.24 -23.98
C PRO A 2 -30.21 -23.94 -24.73
N ILE A 3 -29.50 -23.02 -24.07
CA ILE A 3 -29.06 -21.76 -24.68
C ILE A 3 -27.69 -22.03 -25.30
N THR A 4 -27.70 -22.05 -26.63
CA THR A 4 -26.57 -22.25 -27.52
C THR A 4 -25.46 -21.20 -27.27
N LYS A 5 -24.21 -21.67 -27.15
CA LYS A 5 -23.00 -20.85 -27.17
C LYS A 5 -23.00 -19.96 -28.42
N PRO A 6 -22.81 -18.63 -28.34
CA PRO A 6 -22.61 -17.83 -29.54
C PRO A 6 -21.23 -18.17 -30.12
N ALA A 7 -21.22 -18.47 -31.41
CA ALA A 7 -20.02 -18.76 -32.19
C ALA A 7 -19.06 -17.56 -32.16
N ILE A 8 -17.79 -17.83 -31.86
CA ILE A 8 -16.70 -16.88 -32.01
C ILE A 8 -16.55 -16.65 -33.52
N ALA A 9 -16.88 -15.45 -33.98
CA ALA A 9 -16.62 -15.04 -35.35
C ALA A 9 -15.10 -15.02 -35.56
N GLU A 10 -14.63 -15.80 -36.52
CA GLU A 10 -13.25 -15.76 -37.02
C GLU A 10 -12.93 -14.34 -37.52
N PRO A 11 -11.69 -13.85 -37.37
CA PRO A 11 -11.30 -12.56 -37.91
C PRO A 11 -11.38 -12.62 -39.43
N GLU A 12 -12.34 -11.88 -39.99
CA GLU A 12 -12.54 -11.70 -41.42
C GLU A 12 -11.22 -11.21 -42.03
N ALA A 13 -10.60 -12.05 -42.85
CA ALA A 13 -9.43 -11.66 -43.63
C ALA A 13 -9.85 -10.52 -44.56
N PRO A 14 -9.06 -9.42 -44.67
CA PRO A 14 -9.43 -8.29 -45.50
C PRO A 14 -9.62 -8.73 -46.95
N LEU A 15 -10.71 -8.28 -47.57
CA LEU A 15 -11.08 -8.61 -48.94
C LEU A 15 -9.95 -8.19 -49.92
N PRO A 16 -9.70 -8.99 -50.98
CA PRO A 16 -8.57 -8.76 -51.87
C PRO A 16 -8.83 -7.52 -52.72
N GLY A 17 -8.23 -6.40 -52.33
CA GLY A 17 -8.35 -5.11 -53.03
C GLY A 17 -8.37 -3.90 -52.10
N GLU A 18 -8.60 -4.07 -50.80
CA GLU A 18 -8.42 -2.99 -49.83
C GLU A 18 -6.94 -2.90 -49.42
N ASN A 19 -6.21 -2.04 -50.12
CA ASN A 19 -4.94 -1.55 -49.60
C ASN A 19 -5.19 -0.97 -48.20
N PRO A 20 -4.39 -1.32 -47.17
CA PRO A 20 -4.52 -0.70 -45.87
C PRO A 20 -4.41 0.81 -46.08
N VAL A 21 -5.43 1.54 -45.59
CA VAL A 21 -5.50 3.00 -45.55
C VAL A 21 -4.09 3.56 -45.39
N SER A 22 -3.59 4.21 -46.45
CA SER A 22 -2.23 4.72 -46.47
C SER A 22 -2.05 5.60 -45.24
N ALA A 23 -1.10 5.24 -44.37
CA ALA A 23 -0.71 6.10 -43.27
C ALA A 23 -0.50 7.51 -43.83
N GLY A 24 -1.30 8.47 -43.36
CA GLY A 24 -1.22 9.85 -43.82
C GLY A 24 0.21 10.36 -43.73
N ILE A 25 0.61 11.18 -44.71
CA ILE A 25 1.91 11.86 -44.73
C ILE A 25 2.08 12.58 -43.39
N GLY A 26 2.97 12.08 -42.53
CA GLY A 26 3.18 12.57 -41.17
C GLY A 26 3.17 11.51 -40.05
N HIS A 27 2.90 10.24 -40.36
CA HIS A 27 2.85 9.15 -39.35
C HIS A 27 4.10 8.29 -39.26
N ASN A 28 5.23 8.74 -39.82
CA ASN A 28 6.53 8.07 -39.63
C ASN A 28 7.30 8.68 -38.45
N GLN A 29 6.63 8.85 -37.31
CA GLN A 29 7.35 9.17 -36.08
C GLN A 29 7.98 7.88 -35.56
N PRO A 30 9.28 7.90 -35.22
CA PRO A 30 9.93 6.75 -34.62
C PRO A 30 9.25 6.38 -33.29
N PRO A 31 9.40 5.13 -32.82
CA PRO A 31 8.91 4.72 -31.52
C PRO A 31 9.32 5.73 -30.42
N PRO A 32 8.48 5.98 -29.40
CA PRO A 32 8.75 7.01 -28.39
C PRO A 32 10.13 6.86 -27.71
N GLU A 33 10.62 5.63 -27.54
CA GLU A 33 11.95 5.35 -26.99
C GLU A 33 13.10 5.81 -27.91
N GLU A 34 12.90 5.73 -29.23
CA GLU A 34 13.86 6.21 -30.23
C GLU A 34 13.76 7.72 -30.40
N GLN A 35 12.55 8.28 -30.35
CA GLN A 35 12.33 9.73 -30.39
C GLN A 35 13.06 10.43 -29.23
N VAL A 36 12.94 9.92 -28.00
CA VAL A 36 13.65 10.50 -26.84
C VAL A 36 15.17 10.49 -27.03
N LYS A 37 15.73 9.46 -27.67
CA LYS A 37 17.18 9.38 -27.96
C LYS A 37 17.60 10.41 -29.01
N ILE A 38 16.76 10.62 -30.03
CA ILE A 38 16.96 11.63 -31.07
C ILE A 38 16.90 13.02 -30.45
N ASP A 39 15.83 13.34 -29.72
CA ASP A 39 15.64 14.64 -29.05
C ASP A 39 16.81 14.96 -28.11
N PHE A 40 17.28 13.95 -27.36
CA PHE A 40 18.43 14.11 -26.47
C PHE A 40 19.73 14.39 -27.23
N ARG A 41 19.99 13.65 -28.30
CA ARG A 41 21.18 13.87 -29.14
C ARG A 41 21.13 15.24 -29.81
N GLU A 42 20.00 15.65 -30.36
CA GLU A 42 19.82 16.96 -30.98
C GLU A 42 20.04 18.08 -29.97
N GLY A 43 19.43 18.00 -28.79
CA GLY A 43 19.63 18.98 -27.72
C GLY A 43 21.07 19.05 -27.19
N MET A 44 21.80 17.92 -27.23
CA MET A 44 23.23 17.90 -26.93
C MET A 44 24.06 18.53 -28.04
N ILE A 45 23.75 18.26 -29.31
CA ILE A 45 24.46 18.83 -30.47
C ILE A 45 24.27 20.35 -30.53
N GLU A 46 23.07 20.86 -30.26
CA GLU A 46 22.77 22.29 -30.27
C GLU A 46 23.65 23.09 -29.28
N LYS A 47 23.80 22.58 -28.06
CA LYS A 47 24.59 23.24 -27.00
C LYS A 47 26.08 22.90 -27.07
N HIS A 48 26.40 21.67 -27.48
CA HIS A 48 27.74 21.11 -27.50
C HIS A 48 27.96 20.26 -28.77
N PRO A 49 28.30 20.89 -29.91
CA PRO A 49 28.38 20.20 -31.21
C PRO A 49 29.34 19.00 -31.26
N GLN A 50 30.33 18.97 -30.37
CA GLN A 50 31.36 17.93 -30.29
C GLN A 50 31.33 17.18 -28.95
N PHE A 51 30.17 17.05 -28.30
CA PHE A 51 30.07 16.44 -26.97
C PHE A 51 30.60 14.99 -26.94
N GLU A 52 30.35 14.19 -27.98
CA GLU A 52 30.83 12.80 -28.06
C GLU A 52 32.36 12.72 -28.05
N GLN A 53 33.02 13.54 -28.88
CA GLN A 53 34.48 13.64 -28.92
C GLN A 53 35.03 14.15 -27.58
N ARG A 54 34.40 15.17 -27.00
CA ARG A 54 34.85 15.75 -25.73
C ARG A 54 34.71 14.77 -24.56
N ILE A 55 33.67 13.95 -24.53
CA ILE A 55 33.53 12.87 -23.54
C ILE A 55 34.64 11.83 -23.72
N ALA A 56 34.95 11.44 -24.97
CA ALA A 56 36.03 10.51 -25.26
C ALA A 56 37.39 11.06 -24.82
N ASP A 57 37.67 12.33 -25.09
CA ASP A 57 38.91 13.01 -24.70
C ASP A 57 39.06 13.11 -23.18
N LEU A 58 37.98 13.45 -22.45
CA LEU A 58 37.98 13.51 -20.99
C LEU A 58 38.20 12.12 -20.37
N ARG A 59 37.59 11.09 -20.94
CA ARG A 59 37.79 9.69 -20.51
C ARG A 59 39.23 9.24 -20.75
N ALA A 60 39.76 9.47 -21.94
CA ALA A 60 41.15 9.16 -22.26
C ALA A 60 42.15 9.99 -21.43
N GLY A 61 41.76 11.21 -21.02
CA GLY A 61 42.51 12.01 -20.06
C GLY A 61 42.53 11.39 -18.67
N ALA A 62 41.39 10.86 -18.20
CA ALA A 62 41.27 10.20 -16.91
C ALA A 62 42.06 8.89 -16.85
N ASP A 63 41.99 8.06 -17.90
CA ASP A 63 42.71 6.79 -17.97
C ASP A 63 44.25 6.98 -17.95
N ARG A 64 44.75 8.11 -18.47
CA ARG A 64 46.18 8.45 -18.47
C ARG A 64 46.64 9.19 -17.22
N ALA A 65 45.73 9.65 -16.36
CA ALA A 65 46.08 10.50 -15.23
C ALA A 65 46.78 9.68 -14.12
N VAL A 66 47.99 10.09 -13.77
CA VAL A 66 48.74 9.55 -12.62
C VAL A 66 48.90 10.66 -11.59
N VAL A 67 48.46 10.43 -10.36
CA VAL A 67 48.48 11.41 -9.27
C VAL A 67 49.47 10.96 -8.21
N ASP A 68 50.76 11.22 -8.46
CA ASP A 68 51.88 10.90 -7.58
C ASP A 68 52.53 12.15 -6.94
N THR A 69 52.24 13.35 -7.47
CA THR A 69 52.72 14.63 -6.94
C THR A 69 51.58 15.61 -6.69
N ALA A 70 51.83 16.62 -5.84
CA ALA A 70 50.86 17.67 -5.53
C ALA A 70 50.43 18.47 -6.78
N GLU A 71 51.33 18.71 -7.73
CA GLU A 71 51.02 19.37 -8.99
C GLU A 71 50.12 18.51 -9.90
N LYS A 72 50.40 17.20 -10.00
CA LYS A 72 49.51 16.29 -10.73
C LYS A 72 48.16 16.11 -10.05
N ALA A 73 48.10 16.24 -8.72
CA ALA A 73 46.84 16.26 -7.99
C ALA A 73 46.00 17.51 -8.33
N ALA A 74 46.63 18.67 -8.51
CA ALA A 74 45.94 19.89 -8.96
C ALA A 74 45.40 19.74 -10.38
N LEU A 75 46.22 19.22 -11.33
CA LEU A 75 45.79 18.97 -12.72
C LEU A 75 44.66 17.92 -12.80
N ALA A 76 44.70 16.89 -11.97
CA ALA A 76 43.60 15.94 -11.83
C ALA A 76 42.33 16.62 -11.29
N GLY A 77 42.47 17.60 -10.39
CA GLY A 77 41.38 18.46 -9.94
C GLY A 77 40.73 19.24 -11.08
N ASP A 78 41.53 19.84 -11.97
CA ASP A 78 41.02 20.55 -13.15
C ASP A 78 40.31 19.61 -14.13
N LEU A 79 40.83 18.40 -14.34
CA LEU A 79 40.18 17.38 -15.15
C LEU A 79 38.83 16.97 -14.55
N VAL A 80 38.77 16.74 -13.24
CA VAL A 80 37.51 16.45 -12.52
C VAL A 80 36.50 17.59 -12.68
N LYS A 81 36.96 18.84 -12.64
CA LYS A 81 36.08 20.00 -12.87
C LYS A 81 35.50 20.01 -14.28
N GLN A 82 36.30 19.68 -15.29
CA GLN A 82 35.81 19.59 -16.68
C GLN A 82 34.82 18.44 -16.88
N ILE A 83 35.05 17.29 -16.24
CA ILE A 83 34.11 16.16 -16.25
C ILE A 83 32.78 16.58 -15.64
N ARG A 84 32.79 17.22 -14.45
CA ARG A 84 31.58 17.71 -13.80
C ARG A 84 30.81 18.74 -14.63
N ALA A 85 31.51 19.62 -15.36
CA ALA A 85 30.86 20.56 -16.26
C ALA A 85 30.12 19.83 -17.40
N MET A 86 30.72 18.79 -17.96
CA MET A 86 30.09 17.95 -18.99
C MET A 86 28.93 17.11 -18.41
N GLU A 87 29.08 16.56 -17.21
CA GLU A 87 27.98 15.90 -16.48
C GLU A 87 26.81 16.86 -16.24
N GLY A 88 27.10 18.12 -15.89
CA GLY A 88 26.09 19.17 -15.74
C GLY A 88 25.32 19.42 -17.04
N ALA A 89 26.04 19.61 -18.15
CA ALA A 89 25.43 19.80 -19.47
C ALA A 89 24.52 18.64 -19.89
N VAL A 90 24.98 17.39 -19.69
CA VAL A 90 24.20 16.18 -19.95
C VAL A 90 22.93 16.15 -19.08
N ASN A 91 23.06 16.44 -17.78
CA ASN A 91 21.94 16.44 -16.85
C ASN A 91 20.91 17.53 -17.18
N ASP A 92 21.34 18.71 -17.59
CA ASP A 92 20.44 19.82 -17.91
C ASP A 92 19.70 19.56 -19.22
N THR A 93 20.37 19.05 -20.26
CA THR A 93 19.70 18.60 -21.48
C THR A 93 18.74 17.45 -21.21
N HIS A 94 19.12 16.48 -20.37
CA HIS A 94 18.23 15.41 -19.96
C HIS A 94 16.98 15.94 -19.25
N LYS A 95 17.10 16.91 -18.33
CA LYS A 95 15.93 17.53 -17.69
C LYS A 95 15.01 18.15 -18.73
N THR A 96 15.54 18.95 -19.65
CA THR A 96 14.74 19.64 -20.67
C THR A 96 14.01 18.65 -21.58
N VAL A 97 14.70 17.62 -22.07
CA VAL A 97 14.11 16.63 -22.99
C VAL A 97 13.12 15.71 -22.28
N LYS A 98 13.39 15.32 -21.03
CA LYS A 98 12.51 14.44 -20.26
C LYS A 98 11.24 15.13 -19.77
N GLN A 99 11.29 16.43 -19.54
CA GLN A 99 10.20 17.18 -18.89
C GLN A 99 8.85 17.04 -19.63
N PRO A 100 8.75 17.20 -20.97
CA PRO A 100 7.50 17.00 -21.70
C PRO A 100 6.89 15.61 -21.53
N TYR A 101 7.72 14.56 -21.52
CA TYR A 101 7.26 13.18 -21.33
C TYR A 101 6.76 12.92 -19.91
N LEU A 102 7.43 13.51 -18.90
CA LEU A 102 6.94 13.46 -17.52
C LEU A 102 5.64 14.23 -17.35
N ASP A 103 5.50 15.39 -18.00
CA ASP A 103 4.29 16.19 -17.93
C ASP A 103 3.11 15.48 -18.61
N ALA A 104 3.34 14.86 -19.78
CA ALA A 104 2.35 14.01 -20.43
C ALA A 104 1.95 12.82 -19.53
N GLY A 105 2.92 12.15 -18.89
CA GLY A 105 2.66 11.09 -17.92
C GLY A 105 1.85 11.56 -16.72
N ARG A 106 2.16 12.74 -16.16
CA ARG A 106 1.42 13.35 -15.05
C ARG A 106 -0.04 13.67 -15.42
N VAL A 107 -0.30 14.10 -16.65
CA VAL A 107 -1.67 14.36 -17.13
C VAL A 107 -2.45 13.04 -17.21
N ALA A 108 -1.86 12.01 -17.79
CA ALA A 108 -2.49 10.68 -17.84
C ALA A 108 -2.76 10.12 -16.43
N ASP A 109 -1.79 10.27 -15.52
CA ASP A 109 -1.95 9.87 -14.12
C ASP A 109 -3.01 10.69 -13.40
N ALA A 110 -3.11 11.99 -13.65
CA ALA A 110 -4.14 12.85 -13.06
C ALA A 110 -5.54 12.41 -13.49
N GLU A 111 -5.75 12.13 -14.78
CA GLU A 111 -7.04 11.66 -15.28
C GLU A 111 -7.39 10.28 -14.74
N LYS A 112 -6.42 9.35 -14.72
CA LYS A 112 -6.58 8.05 -14.06
C LYS A 112 -6.96 8.21 -12.59
N ASN A 113 -6.25 9.05 -11.84
CA ASN A 113 -6.50 9.25 -10.42
C ASN A 113 -7.86 9.90 -10.16
N ARG A 114 -8.31 10.80 -11.03
CA ARG A 114 -9.67 11.36 -10.99
C ARG A 114 -10.71 10.24 -11.14
N LEU A 115 -10.59 9.42 -12.17
CA LEU A 115 -11.53 8.30 -12.41
C LEU A 115 -11.51 7.30 -11.25
N LEU A 116 -10.32 6.98 -10.71
CA LEU A 116 -10.17 6.11 -9.55
C LEU A 116 -10.74 6.73 -8.27
N ALA A 117 -10.67 8.05 -8.11
CA ALA A 117 -11.25 8.76 -6.97
C ALA A 117 -12.78 8.62 -6.99
N ASP A 118 -13.43 8.87 -8.12
CA ASP A 118 -14.88 8.73 -8.28
C ASP A 118 -15.34 7.29 -7.97
N LEU A 119 -14.63 6.29 -8.50
CA LEU A 119 -14.91 4.88 -8.21
C LEU A 119 -14.65 4.51 -6.74
N THR A 120 -13.60 5.08 -6.15
CA THR A 120 -13.27 4.84 -4.74
C THR A 120 -14.31 5.46 -3.82
N GLU A 121 -14.80 6.67 -4.13
CA GLU A 121 -15.88 7.31 -3.41
C GLU A 121 -17.17 6.48 -3.50
N ALA A 122 -17.57 6.07 -4.70
CA ALA A 122 -18.74 5.20 -4.89
C ALA A 122 -18.60 3.88 -4.11
N LYS A 123 -17.44 3.22 -4.18
CA LYS A 123 -17.13 2.01 -3.42
C LYS A 123 -17.22 2.26 -1.91
N ASN A 124 -16.67 3.37 -1.42
CA ASN A 124 -16.67 3.71 0.01
C ASN A 124 -18.08 3.97 0.52
N ILE A 125 -18.94 4.63 -0.26
CA ILE A 125 -20.36 4.83 0.07
C ILE A 125 -21.06 3.48 0.24
N ILE A 126 -20.88 2.55 -0.70
CA ILE A 126 -21.49 1.21 -0.64
C ILE A 126 -20.92 0.41 0.53
N THR A 127 -19.60 0.44 0.73
CA THR A 127 -18.92 -0.26 1.81
C THR A 127 -19.37 0.25 3.17
N ALA A 128 -19.53 1.57 3.34
CA ALA A 128 -20.06 2.16 4.57
C ALA A 128 -21.49 1.68 4.86
N LYS A 129 -22.35 1.61 3.84
CA LYS A 129 -23.71 1.04 3.98
C LYS A 129 -23.67 -0.44 4.36
N GLN A 130 -22.76 -1.22 3.77
CA GLN A 130 -22.56 -2.63 4.13
C GLN A 130 -22.08 -2.77 5.58
N THR A 131 -21.11 -1.97 6.01
CA THR A 131 -20.60 -1.96 7.39
C THR A 131 -21.69 -1.59 8.39
N GLU A 132 -22.50 -0.57 8.11
CA GLU A 132 -23.61 -0.18 8.99
C GLU A 132 -24.66 -1.28 9.08
N PHE A 133 -25.01 -1.91 7.96
CA PHE A 133 -25.92 -3.06 7.96
C PHE A 133 -25.37 -4.21 8.82
N LEU A 134 -24.10 -4.57 8.65
CA LEU A 134 -23.46 -5.63 9.44
C LEU A 134 -23.41 -5.27 10.94
N ARG A 135 -23.16 -4.00 11.27
CA ARG A 135 -23.18 -3.49 12.66
C ARG A 135 -24.57 -3.59 13.28
N VAL A 136 -25.61 -3.18 12.57
CA VAL A 136 -27.01 -3.27 13.06
C VAL A 136 -27.43 -4.73 13.24
N GLU A 137 -27.06 -5.60 12.31
CA GLU A 137 -27.33 -7.03 12.42
C GLU A 137 -26.59 -7.68 13.60
N GLU A 138 -25.31 -7.34 13.82
CA GLU A 138 -24.57 -7.81 15.00
C GLU A 138 -25.21 -7.32 16.31
N ALA A 139 -25.61 -6.05 16.38
CA ALA A 139 -26.27 -5.48 17.56
C ALA A 139 -27.62 -6.16 17.85
N LYS A 140 -28.44 -6.44 16.83
CA LYS A 140 -29.69 -7.20 16.98
C LYS A 140 -29.43 -8.62 17.48
N ARG A 141 -28.42 -9.30 16.94
CA ARG A 141 -28.04 -10.66 17.37
C ARG A 141 -27.55 -10.68 18.82
N GLU A 142 -26.72 -9.72 19.22
CA GLU A 142 -26.28 -9.61 20.61
C GLU A 142 -27.43 -9.24 21.56
N ALA A 143 -28.39 -8.42 21.12
CA ALA A 143 -29.59 -8.12 21.92
C ALA A 143 -30.48 -9.35 22.08
N ALA A 144 -30.70 -10.13 21.02
CA ALA A 144 -31.45 -11.38 21.07
C ALA A 144 -30.76 -12.41 21.99
N ARG A 145 -29.43 -12.59 21.86
CA ARG A 145 -28.66 -13.48 22.74
C ARG A 145 -28.76 -13.05 24.20
N ARG A 146 -28.62 -11.75 24.49
CA ARG A 146 -28.77 -11.23 25.86
C ARG A 146 -30.18 -11.40 26.41
N ALA A 147 -31.22 -11.23 25.59
CA ALA A 147 -32.61 -11.43 26.01
C ALA A 147 -32.91 -12.90 26.29
N GLU A 148 -32.37 -13.82 25.49
CA GLU A 148 -32.48 -15.26 25.70
C GLU A 148 -31.71 -15.71 26.96
N GLU A 149 -30.47 -15.25 27.13
CA GLU A 149 -29.69 -15.47 28.36
C GLU A 149 -30.40 -14.91 29.61
N ALA A 150 -31.05 -13.74 29.50
CA ALA A 150 -31.81 -13.16 30.61
C ALA A 150 -33.08 -13.94 30.93
N ARG A 151 -33.82 -14.44 29.93
CA ARG A 151 -34.99 -15.30 30.12
C ARG A 151 -34.59 -16.64 30.74
N ALA A 152 -33.53 -17.26 30.24
CA ALA A 152 -33.01 -18.51 30.80
C ALA A 152 -32.55 -18.34 32.26
N ARG A 153 -31.92 -17.20 32.60
CA ARG A 153 -31.58 -16.89 34.00
C ARG A 153 -32.82 -16.68 34.87
N ALA A 154 -33.82 -15.93 34.39
CA ALA A 154 -35.05 -15.71 35.13
C ALA A 154 -35.85 -17.01 35.35
N GLU A 155 -35.91 -17.89 34.35
CA GLU A 155 -36.53 -19.21 34.46
C GLU A 155 -35.76 -20.12 35.44
N ALA A 156 -34.43 -20.11 35.41
CA ALA A 156 -33.61 -20.84 36.37
C ALA A 156 -33.76 -20.30 37.80
N GLU A 157 -33.83 -18.97 37.98
CA GLU A 157 -34.07 -18.34 39.27
C GLU A 157 -35.47 -18.65 39.82
N ALA A 158 -36.50 -18.60 38.97
CA ALA A 158 -37.87 -18.95 39.33
C ALA A 158 -38.02 -20.45 39.67
N ALA A 159 -37.36 -21.34 38.93
CA ALA A 159 -37.33 -22.77 39.23
C ALA A 159 -36.62 -23.04 40.57
N ALA A 160 -35.48 -22.39 40.82
CA ALA A 160 -34.77 -22.50 42.08
C ALA A 160 -35.56 -21.92 43.27
N GLU A 161 -36.33 -20.85 43.06
CA GLU A 161 -37.20 -20.29 44.10
C GLU A 161 -38.41 -21.18 44.39
N ALA A 162 -39.03 -21.76 43.35
CA ALA A 162 -40.09 -22.74 43.50
C ALA A 162 -39.59 -24.00 44.23
N GLU A 163 -38.37 -24.47 43.96
CA GLU A 163 -37.75 -25.58 44.67
C GLU A 163 -37.48 -25.24 46.15
N ARG A 164 -36.97 -24.03 46.44
CA ARG A 164 -36.80 -23.54 47.82
C ARG A 164 -38.13 -23.45 48.58
N GLN A 165 -39.20 -23.00 47.92
CA GLN A 165 -40.54 -22.95 48.52
C GLN A 165 -41.10 -24.35 48.78
N ARG A 166 -40.87 -25.32 47.89
CA ARG A 166 -41.24 -26.73 48.12
C ARG A 166 -40.48 -27.33 49.29
N ALA A 167 -39.17 -27.14 49.37
CA ALA A 167 -38.37 -27.64 50.50
C ALA A 167 -38.83 -27.03 51.84
N ALA A 168 -39.26 -25.76 51.84
CA ALA A 168 -39.84 -25.12 53.02
C ALA A 168 -41.24 -25.67 53.39
N ALA A 169 -42.08 -26.00 52.40
CA ALA A 169 -43.41 -26.58 52.59
C ALA A 169 -43.36 -28.08 52.97
N GLU A 170 -42.42 -28.86 52.43
CA GLU A 170 -42.12 -30.23 52.88
C GLU A 170 -41.68 -30.25 54.35
N GLY A 171 -40.96 -29.21 54.81
CA GLY A 171 -40.66 -29.00 56.22
C GLY A 171 -41.88 -28.72 57.11
N GLN A 172 -43.04 -28.38 56.52
CA GLN A 172 -44.30 -28.07 57.22
C GLN A 172 -45.39 -29.15 57.06
N GLY A 173 -45.22 -30.14 56.17
CA GLY A 173 -46.03 -31.36 56.14
C GLY A 173 -47.40 -31.28 55.46
N ASP A 174 -47.52 -30.53 54.35
CA ASP A 174 -48.77 -30.41 53.58
C ASP A 174 -48.67 -31.15 52.22
N VAL A 175 -49.50 -32.18 52.01
CA VAL A 175 -49.29 -33.24 51.00
C VAL A 175 -49.97 -32.93 49.65
N GLU A 176 -50.86 -31.94 49.57
CA GLU A 176 -51.60 -31.59 48.35
C GLU A 176 -50.79 -30.75 47.33
N ALA A 177 -49.63 -30.21 47.71
CA ALA A 177 -48.81 -29.36 46.82
C ALA A 177 -47.86 -30.16 45.90
N MET A 178 -47.78 -31.48 46.05
CA MET A 178 -46.77 -32.33 45.37
C MET A 178 -47.11 -32.71 43.92
N GLU A 179 -48.38 -32.66 43.49
CA GLU A 179 -48.80 -33.31 42.24
C GLU A 179 -48.84 -32.39 40.99
N ALA A 180 -48.68 -31.07 41.15
CA ALA A 180 -49.05 -30.12 40.08
C ALA A 180 -47.92 -29.65 39.15
N VAL A 181 -46.65 -30.06 39.31
CA VAL A 181 -45.56 -29.46 38.51
C VAL A 181 -44.49 -30.46 38.12
N GLU A 182 -44.72 -31.12 36.98
CA GLU A 182 -43.74 -31.86 36.20
C GLU A 182 -42.92 -30.86 35.35
N VAL A 183 -41.63 -30.68 35.67
CA VAL A 183 -40.76 -29.72 34.98
C VAL A 183 -39.97 -30.46 33.89
N VAL A 184 -40.35 -30.23 32.64
CA VAL A 184 -39.60 -30.69 31.47
C VAL A 184 -38.37 -29.78 31.32
N ALA A 185 -37.17 -30.33 31.52
CA ALA A 185 -35.92 -29.62 31.30
C ALA A 185 -35.77 -29.26 29.81
N ALA A 186 -35.79 -27.96 29.49
CA ALA A 186 -35.63 -27.48 28.12
C ALA A 186 -34.17 -27.65 27.64
N PRO A 187 -33.95 -28.17 26.41
CA PRO A 187 -32.60 -28.35 25.87
C PRO A 187 -31.94 -27.01 25.54
N VAL A 188 -30.67 -26.87 25.91
CA VAL A 188 -29.82 -25.71 25.59
C VAL A 188 -29.57 -25.66 24.09
N VAL A 189 -30.19 -24.69 23.40
CA VAL A 189 -29.96 -24.44 21.97
C VAL A 189 -28.66 -23.65 21.80
N ILE A 190 -27.61 -24.30 21.28
CA ILE A 190 -26.38 -23.61 20.90
C ILE A 190 -26.64 -22.85 19.59
N PRO A 191 -26.53 -21.50 19.55
CA PRO A 191 -26.78 -20.76 18.32
C PRO A 191 -25.71 -21.09 17.27
N LYS A 192 -26.16 -21.63 16.13
CA LYS A 192 -25.33 -21.94 14.96
C LYS A 192 -24.61 -20.67 14.47
N ALA A 193 -23.31 -20.78 14.22
CA ALA A 193 -22.51 -19.68 13.67
C ALA A 193 -23.12 -19.15 12.36
N PRO A 194 -23.12 -17.83 12.13
CA PRO A 194 -23.92 -17.24 11.06
C PRO A 194 -23.41 -17.65 9.67
N GLU A 195 -24.34 -18.05 8.82
CA GLU A 195 -24.05 -18.30 7.41
C GLU A 195 -23.80 -16.95 6.71
N PRO A 196 -22.76 -16.87 5.86
CA PRO A 196 -22.40 -15.62 5.22
C PRO A 196 -23.43 -15.23 4.15
N ILE A 197 -23.73 -13.93 4.07
CA ILE A 197 -24.75 -13.39 3.16
C ILE A 197 -24.20 -13.46 1.73
N ARG A 198 -24.92 -14.14 0.83
CA ARG A 198 -24.53 -14.36 -0.57
C ARG A 198 -25.37 -13.53 -1.52
N SER A 199 -24.74 -12.92 -2.52
CA SER A 199 -25.41 -12.32 -3.66
C SER A 199 -25.95 -13.40 -4.60
N ALA A 200 -27.23 -13.32 -4.96
CA ALA A 200 -27.91 -14.33 -5.79
C ALA A 200 -27.39 -14.37 -7.24
N ASP A 201 -27.00 -13.23 -7.81
CA ASP A 201 -26.67 -13.12 -9.24
C ASP A 201 -25.17 -13.19 -9.55
N THR A 202 -24.34 -12.76 -8.61
CA THR A 202 -22.88 -12.62 -8.80
C THR A 202 -22.05 -13.53 -7.90
N GLY A 203 -22.67 -14.24 -6.96
CA GLY A 203 -21.97 -15.15 -6.05
C GLY A 203 -21.03 -14.48 -5.04
N VAL A 204 -21.03 -13.14 -4.95
CA VAL A 204 -20.22 -12.39 -3.99
C VAL A 204 -20.70 -12.67 -2.57
N ILE A 205 -19.75 -12.96 -1.69
CA ILE A 205 -19.99 -13.25 -0.27
C ILE A 205 -19.55 -12.04 0.56
N VAL A 206 -20.44 -11.50 1.40
CA VAL A 206 -20.12 -10.40 2.31
C VAL A 206 -20.07 -10.94 3.74
N SER A 207 -18.89 -10.91 4.36
CA SER A 207 -18.68 -11.30 5.76
C SER A 207 -17.99 -10.17 6.53
N GLY A 208 -18.52 -9.81 7.69
CA GLY A 208 -17.85 -8.91 8.63
C GLY A 208 -16.61 -9.56 9.24
N ARG A 209 -15.49 -8.83 9.30
CA ARG A 209 -14.27 -9.23 10.01
C ARG A 209 -14.01 -8.25 11.13
N LYS A 210 -13.68 -8.76 12.33
CA LYS A 210 -13.20 -7.93 13.45
C LYS A 210 -11.72 -7.64 13.24
N GLU A 211 -11.35 -6.37 13.29
CA GLU A 211 -9.98 -5.89 13.13
C GLU A 211 -9.53 -5.21 14.42
N TRP A 212 -8.33 -5.57 14.88
CA TRP A 212 -7.71 -4.94 16.05
C TRP A 212 -7.07 -3.63 15.62
N GLN A 213 -7.45 -2.53 16.27
CA GLN A 213 -6.83 -1.22 16.06
C GLN A 213 -5.99 -0.86 17.29
N SER A 214 -4.80 -0.26 17.06
CA SER A 214 -3.88 0.16 18.11
C SER A 214 -3.64 1.66 18.06
N GLN A 215 -3.64 2.31 19.22
CA GLN A 215 -3.26 3.72 19.38
C GLN A 215 -2.07 3.81 20.34
N VAL A 216 -1.01 4.51 19.92
CA VAL A 216 0.16 4.75 20.78
C VAL A 216 -0.12 5.97 21.65
N ASN A 217 -0.19 5.76 22.96
CA ASN A 217 -0.42 6.83 23.94
C ASN A 217 0.89 7.41 24.48
N ASP A 218 1.90 6.57 24.72
CA ASP A 218 3.23 6.97 25.18
C ASP A 218 4.31 6.42 24.24
N TYR A 219 5.00 7.35 23.58
CA TYR A 219 6.06 7.02 22.62
C TYR A 219 7.33 6.50 23.28
N THR A 220 7.64 6.89 24.52
CA THR A 220 8.90 6.51 25.16
C THR A 220 8.89 5.01 25.48
N LEU A 221 7.80 4.55 26.06
CA LEU A 221 7.60 3.13 26.37
C LEU A 221 7.40 2.31 25.09
N ALA A 222 6.63 2.84 24.13
CA ALA A 222 6.40 2.15 22.87
C ALA A 222 7.71 1.92 22.11
N VAL A 223 8.60 2.91 22.04
CA VAL A 223 9.91 2.76 21.38
C VAL A 223 10.74 1.66 22.03
N ILE A 224 10.76 1.58 23.38
CA ILE A 224 11.51 0.53 24.08
C ILE A 224 11.00 -0.86 23.68
N GLU A 225 9.69 -1.05 23.61
CA GLU A 225 9.06 -2.32 23.25
C GLU A 225 9.29 -2.70 21.77
N VAL A 226 9.45 -1.71 20.88
CA VAL A 226 9.68 -1.94 19.44
C VAL A 226 11.13 -1.78 18.98
N LEU A 227 12.10 -1.65 19.89
CA LEU A 227 13.53 -1.50 19.57
C LEU A 227 14.12 -2.67 18.76
N ASP A 228 13.50 -3.84 18.84
CA ASP A 228 13.89 -5.03 18.08
C ASP A 228 13.41 -5.03 16.63
N ASP A 229 12.53 -4.08 16.25
CA ASP A 229 12.12 -3.91 14.87
C ASP A 229 13.24 -3.27 14.02
N GLU A 230 13.49 -3.86 12.85
CA GLU A 230 14.52 -3.42 11.92
C GLU A 230 14.28 -2.00 11.40
N GLY A 231 13.02 -1.61 11.20
CA GLY A 231 12.66 -0.26 10.75
C GLY A 231 13.03 0.80 11.79
N VAL A 232 12.85 0.50 13.08
CA VAL A 232 13.23 1.38 14.18
C VAL A 232 14.75 1.54 14.24
N ARG A 233 15.52 0.46 14.10
CA ARG A 233 16.99 0.50 14.08
C ARG A 233 17.53 1.36 12.94
N GLN A 234 17.02 1.18 11.73
CA GLN A 234 17.39 2.01 10.58
C GLN A 234 17.03 3.48 10.77
N ALA A 235 15.91 3.79 11.43
CA ALA A 235 15.53 5.16 11.74
C ALA A 235 16.50 5.81 12.74
N VAL A 236 16.95 5.06 13.75
CA VAL A 236 17.96 5.49 14.72
C VAL A 236 19.31 5.74 14.04
N GLU A 237 19.79 4.82 13.21
CA GLU A 237 21.04 5.01 12.46
C GLU A 237 21.01 6.25 11.55
N LYS A 238 19.91 6.44 10.81
CA LYS A 238 19.71 7.65 9.99
C LYS A 238 19.70 8.92 10.85
N ALA A 239 19.10 8.87 12.04
CA ALA A 239 19.10 10.00 12.96
C ALA A 239 20.51 10.32 13.49
N VAL A 240 21.27 9.29 13.87
CA VAL A 240 22.68 9.40 14.30
C VAL A 240 23.52 9.99 13.17
N ALA A 241 23.44 9.47 11.95
CA ALA A 241 24.19 9.97 10.79
C ALA A 241 23.90 11.45 10.49
N ARG A 242 22.63 11.88 10.61
CA ARG A 242 22.27 13.31 10.49
C ARG A 242 22.92 14.17 11.57
N ARG A 243 22.97 13.70 12.82
CA ARG A 243 23.62 14.42 13.93
C ARG A 243 25.13 14.52 13.77
N VAL A 244 25.77 13.44 13.31
CA VAL A 244 27.21 13.45 12.99
C VAL A 244 27.51 14.44 11.86
N LYS A 245 26.67 14.45 10.80
CA LYS A 245 26.77 15.43 9.71
C LYS A 245 26.55 16.87 10.17
N ALA A 246 25.70 17.09 11.16
CA ALA A 246 25.46 18.40 11.78
C ALA A 246 26.61 18.87 12.70
N GLY A 247 27.60 18.00 12.99
CA GLY A 247 28.79 18.35 13.76
C GLY A 247 28.86 17.77 15.17
N VAL A 248 27.91 16.91 15.56
CA VAL A 248 28.00 16.18 16.84
C VAL A 248 29.08 15.10 16.72
N ARG A 249 30.14 15.22 17.53
CA ARG A 249 31.31 14.30 17.50
C ARG A 249 31.32 13.26 18.62
N GLN A 250 30.40 13.37 19.57
CA GLN A 250 30.25 12.42 20.67
C GLN A 250 28.76 12.11 20.84
N ILE A 251 28.41 10.84 20.70
CA ILE A 251 27.07 10.31 20.97
C ILE A 251 27.29 9.03 21.78
N ALA A 252 26.60 8.91 22.92
CA ALA A 252 26.69 7.71 23.74
C ALA A 252 26.31 6.47 22.90
N GLY A 253 27.18 5.45 22.91
CA GLY A 253 26.98 4.20 22.15
C GLY A 253 27.39 4.24 20.67
N VAL A 254 27.91 5.35 20.13
CA VAL A 254 28.33 5.45 18.72
C VAL A 254 29.82 5.76 18.61
N HIS A 255 30.55 4.95 17.84
CA HIS A 255 31.95 5.22 17.50
C HIS A 255 32.03 6.10 16.24
N ILE A 256 32.67 7.26 16.34
CA ILE A 256 32.80 8.24 15.25
C ILE A 256 34.29 8.43 14.92
N TRP A 257 34.67 8.26 13.65
CA TRP A 257 36.05 8.43 13.17
C TRP A 257 36.11 9.34 11.93
N GLN A 258 37.30 9.87 11.62
CA GLN A 258 37.54 10.69 10.44
C GLN A 258 38.17 9.86 9.33
N ALA A 259 37.71 10.07 8.09
CA ALA A 259 38.30 9.51 6.88
C ALA A 259 38.60 10.64 5.89
N THR A 260 39.83 10.68 5.38
CA THR A 260 40.24 11.65 4.38
C THR A 260 39.67 11.26 3.02
N LYS A 261 38.90 12.15 2.40
CA LYS A 261 38.35 11.97 1.06
C LYS A 261 38.76 13.17 0.20
N ALA A 262 39.21 12.91 -1.03
CA ALA A 262 39.47 13.97 -1.99
C ALA A 262 38.17 14.73 -2.32
N VAL A 263 38.19 16.06 -2.21
CA VAL A 263 37.06 16.93 -2.56
C VAL A 263 37.54 18.00 -3.51
N THR A 264 37.20 17.85 -4.78
CA THR A 264 37.32 18.93 -5.77
C THR A 264 36.12 19.87 -5.59
N ARG A 265 36.35 21.18 -5.50
CA ARG A 265 35.30 22.22 -5.51
C ARG A 265 35.24 22.90 -6.87
#